data_AF-A0A8E1RJR5-F1
#
_entry.id   AF-A0A8E1RJR5-F1
#
_cell.length_a   1.000
_cell.length_b   1.000
_cell.length_c   1.000
_cell.angle_alpha   90.00
_cell.angle_beta   90.00
_cell.angle_gamma   90.00
#
_symmetry.space_group_name_H-M   'P 1'
#
loop_
_entity.id
_entity.type
_entity.pdbx_description
1 polymer ?
#
loop_
_entity_poly.entity_id
_entity_poly.type
_entity_poly.pdbx_seq_one_letter_code
_entity_poly.pdbx_strand_id
1 'polypeptide(L)'
;MKARKLLWTILAALSVTLFLGIASQPAMAKNGTTPVALRGTWHSTTSKSRYVMKITKHSMSGYRYSKKLHRTVNHSTVTGSHLYSHYIGKGYYEIGIAESDAVSDFKPMHYHGKKVLYEHLGYFNYGHRHQIWYRGK
;
A
#
# COMPACT_ATOMS: atom_id res chain seq x y z
N MET A 1 9.84 -61.19 14.49
CA MET A 1 8.80 -60.23 14.95
C MET A 1 7.60 -60.31 14.03
N LYS A 2 6.39 -60.51 14.57
CA LYS A 2 5.17 -60.81 13.80
C LYS A 2 4.87 -59.69 12.80
N ALA A 3 4.67 -60.02 11.53
CA ALA A 3 4.47 -59.09 10.40
C ALA A 3 3.46 -57.95 10.68
N ARG A 4 2.48 -58.20 11.55
CA ARG A 4 1.53 -57.22 12.05
C ARG A 4 2.21 -56.03 12.75
N LYS A 5 3.21 -56.26 13.61
CA LYS A 5 3.92 -55.17 14.31
C LYS A 5 4.72 -54.30 13.34
N LEU A 6 5.29 -54.88 12.28
CA LEU A 6 6.04 -54.17 11.25
C LEU A 6 5.12 -53.26 10.41
N LEU A 7 3.93 -53.75 10.08
CA LEU A 7 2.93 -52.97 9.34
C LEU A 7 2.47 -51.72 10.12
N TRP A 8 2.28 -51.87 11.44
CA TRP A 8 1.92 -50.75 12.32
C TRP A 8 3.04 -49.72 12.47
N THR A 9 4.32 -50.13 12.54
CA THR A 9 5.43 -49.18 12.54
C THR A 9 5.59 -48.44 11.21
N ILE A 10 5.35 -49.12 10.08
CA ILE A 10 5.39 -48.48 8.76
C ILE A 10 4.24 -47.46 8.62
N LEU A 11 3.02 -47.81 9.05
CA LEU A 11 1.88 -46.88 9.04
C LEU A 11 2.13 -45.67 9.94
N ALA A 12 2.70 -45.88 11.13
CA ALA A 12 3.05 -44.79 12.05
C ALA A 12 4.13 -43.86 11.43
N ALA A 13 5.16 -44.42 10.79
CA ALA A 13 6.20 -43.64 10.11
C ALA A 13 5.67 -42.86 8.88
N LEU A 14 4.70 -43.42 8.16
CA LEU A 14 4.04 -42.73 7.02
C LEU A 14 3.12 -41.59 7.50
N SER A 15 2.48 -41.75 8.67
CA SER A 15 1.61 -40.71 9.22
C SER A 15 2.38 -39.49 9.72
N VAL A 16 3.61 -39.68 10.24
CA VAL A 16 4.47 -38.59 10.70
C VAL A 16 5.07 -37.81 9.52
N THR A 17 5.36 -38.48 8.40
CA THR A 17 5.87 -37.81 7.19
C THR A 17 4.80 -37.02 6.44
N LEU A 18 3.52 -37.45 6.48
CA LEU A 18 2.42 -36.66 5.89
C LEU A 18 2.11 -35.36 6.66
N PHE A 19 2.32 -35.33 7.99
CA PHE A 19 2.09 -34.12 8.79
C PHE A 19 3.23 -33.08 8.68
N LEU A 20 4.44 -33.51 8.34
CA LEU A 20 5.59 -32.61 8.12
C LEU A 20 5.70 -32.11 6.67
N GLY A 21 4.95 -32.72 5.74
CA GLY A 21 4.94 -32.38 4.32
C GLY A 21 3.98 -31.24 3.93
N ILE A 22 3.17 -30.73 4.86
CA ILE A 22 2.49 -29.45 4.66
C ILE A 22 3.54 -28.37 4.92
N ALA A 23 4.51 -28.26 4.00
CA ALA A 23 5.25 -27.03 3.84
C ALA A 23 4.19 -25.94 3.71
N SER A 24 4.02 -25.17 4.79
CA SER A 24 3.34 -23.89 4.73
C SER A 24 3.97 -23.17 3.55
N GLN A 25 3.24 -23.08 2.44
CA GLN A 25 3.60 -22.17 1.38
C GLN A 25 3.90 -20.85 2.10
N PRO A 26 5.09 -20.25 1.92
CA PRO A 26 5.34 -18.95 2.53
C PRO A 26 4.16 -18.10 2.09
N ALA A 27 3.37 -17.63 3.06
CA ALA A 27 2.18 -16.85 2.77
C ALA A 27 2.66 -15.75 1.83
N MET A 28 2.24 -15.82 0.55
CA MET A 28 2.62 -14.82 -0.43
C MET A 28 2.31 -13.49 0.24
N ALA A 29 3.35 -12.70 0.52
CA ALA A 29 3.20 -11.43 1.22
C ALA A 29 2.03 -10.71 0.55
N LYS A 30 0.98 -10.40 1.32
CA LYS A 30 -0.22 -9.78 0.77
C LYS A 30 0.22 -8.47 0.14
N ASN A 31 0.43 -8.46 -1.17
CA ASN A 31 0.76 -7.27 -1.95
C ASN A 31 -0.13 -6.13 -1.45
N GLY A 32 0.45 -4.99 -1.04
CA GLY A 32 -0.31 -3.95 -0.37
C GLY A 32 -1.48 -3.53 -1.23
N THR A 33 -2.69 -3.86 -0.80
CA THR A 33 -3.91 -3.43 -1.47
C THR A 33 -4.36 -2.12 -0.88
N THR A 34 -4.46 -1.08 -1.70
CA THR A 34 -4.99 0.20 -1.23
C THR A 34 -6.48 0.09 -0.93
N PRO A 35 -6.99 0.72 0.13
CA PRO A 35 -8.42 0.75 0.43
C PRO A 35 -9.21 1.52 -0.64
N VAL A 36 -10.43 1.08 -0.94
CA VAL A 36 -11.30 1.67 -1.98
C VAL A 36 -11.50 3.17 -1.79
N ALA A 37 -11.58 3.63 -0.54
CA ALA A 37 -11.82 5.03 -0.21
C ALA A 37 -10.71 5.98 -0.74
N LEU A 38 -9.47 5.48 -0.85
CA LEU A 38 -8.32 6.24 -1.36
C LEU A 38 -8.15 6.15 -2.87
N ARG A 39 -8.72 5.14 -3.53
CA ARG A 39 -8.45 4.87 -4.95
C ARG A 39 -9.01 5.96 -5.86
N GLY A 40 -8.22 6.37 -6.84
CA GLY A 40 -8.56 7.22 -7.98
C GLY A 40 -7.51 8.29 -8.25
N THR A 41 -7.87 9.28 -9.06
CA THR A 41 -6.99 10.39 -9.44
C THR A 41 -7.27 11.60 -8.56
N TRP A 42 -6.20 12.19 -8.05
CA TRP A 42 -6.20 13.23 -7.04
C TRP A 42 -5.28 14.35 -7.45
N HIS A 43 -5.71 15.59 -7.20
CA HIS A 43 -4.98 16.78 -7.64
C HIS A 43 -4.79 17.76 -6.50
N SER A 44 -3.63 18.37 -6.45
CA SER A 44 -3.38 19.55 -5.63
C SER A 44 -2.69 20.61 -6.47
N THR A 45 -3.18 21.84 -6.43
CA THR A 45 -2.64 22.93 -7.24
C THR A 45 -2.14 24.02 -6.33
N THR A 46 -0.90 24.44 -6.56
CA THR A 46 -0.31 25.63 -5.94
C THR A 46 -0.15 26.72 -6.98
N SER A 47 0.32 27.91 -6.57
CA SER A 47 0.67 28.98 -7.52
C SER A 47 1.72 28.52 -8.53
N LYS A 48 2.69 27.69 -8.12
CA LYS A 48 3.85 27.28 -8.92
C LYS A 48 3.69 25.95 -9.66
N SER A 49 2.84 25.05 -9.16
CA SER A 49 2.82 23.66 -9.62
C SER A 49 1.41 23.06 -9.63
N ARG A 50 1.21 22.02 -10.44
CA ARG A 50 0.07 21.10 -10.33
C ARG A 50 0.60 19.72 -9.98
N TYR A 51 0.15 19.17 -8.86
CA TYR A 51 0.48 17.83 -8.40
C TYR A 51 -0.68 16.91 -8.75
N VAL A 52 -0.33 15.73 -9.26
CA VAL A 52 -1.30 14.68 -9.57
C VAL A 52 -0.83 13.40 -8.92
N MET A 53 -1.76 12.71 -8.28
CA MET A 53 -1.55 11.42 -7.64
C MET A 53 -2.64 10.47 -8.12
N LYS A 54 -2.24 9.27 -8.56
CA LYS A 54 -3.16 8.20 -8.97
C LYS A 54 -2.96 7.00 -8.06
N ILE A 55 -4.00 6.65 -7.32
CA ILE A 55 -4.01 5.49 -6.43
C ILE A 55 -4.92 4.43 -7.05
N THR A 56 -4.38 3.26 -7.37
CA THR A 56 -5.13 2.09 -7.82
C THR A 56 -5.09 1.01 -6.74
N LYS A 57 -5.77 -0.12 -6.96
CA LYS A 57 -5.75 -1.26 -6.02
C LYS A 57 -4.34 -1.73 -5.70
N HIS A 58 -3.42 -1.68 -6.66
CA HIS A 58 -2.07 -2.27 -6.57
C HIS A 58 -0.96 -1.30 -7.00
N SER A 59 -1.25 0.00 -7.05
CA SER A 59 -0.21 0.99 -7.36
C SER A 59 -0.55 2.36 -6.84
N MET A 60 0.48 3.15 -6.62
CA MET A 60 0.40 4.58 -6.36
C MET A 60 1.42 5.27 -7.26
N SER A 61 0.98 6.24 -8.05
CA SER A 61 1.88 7.06 -8.86
C SER A 61 1.61 8.53 -8.66
N GLY A 62 2.63 9.35 -8.90
CA GLY A 62 2.53 10.79 -8.78
C GLY A 62 3.42 11.52 -9.78
N TYR A 63 3.01 12.72 -10.16
CA TYR A 63 3.85 13.64 -10.91
C TYR A 63 3.55 15.09 -10.54
N ARG A 64 4.53 15.95 -10.80
CA ARG A 64 4.40 17.40 -10.64
C ARG A 64 4.57 18.10 -11.99
N TYR A 65 3.54 18.78 -12.46
CA TYR A 65 3.69 19.74 -13.55
C TYR A 65 4.22 21.08 -13.01
N SER A 66 5.39 21.50 -13.45
CA SER A 66 5.97 22.80 -13.12
C SER A 66 5.44 23.86 -14.07
N LYS A 67 4.73 24.87 -13.55
CA LYS A 67 4.21 25.97 -14.38
C LYS A 67 5.32 26.89 -14.88
N LYS A 68 6.43 27.00 -14.13
CA LYS A 68 7.60 27.79 -14.54
C LYS A 68 8.35 27.16 -15.71
N LEU A 69 8.48 25.83 -15.70
CA LEU A 69 9.24 25.10 -16.72
C LEU A 69 8.36 24.57 -17.86
N HIS A 70 7.04 24.78 -17.76
CA HIS A 70 6.03 24.26 -18.68
C HIS A 70 6.15 22.75 -18.98
N ARG A 71 6.62 21.95 -18.02
CA ARG A 71 6.84 20.50 -18.20
C ARG A 71 6.55 19.70 -16.93
N THR A 72 6.29 18.41 -17.12
CA THR A 72 6.20 17.43 -16.03
C THR A 72 7.58 17.12 -15.47
N VAL A 73 7.67 17.07 -14.15
CA VAL A 73 8.86 16.74 -13.37
C VAL A 73 8.47 15.84 -12.19
N ASN A 74 9.46 15.22 -11.55
CA ASN A 74 9.27 14.42 -10.33
C ASN A 74 8.19 13.33 -10.49
N HIS A 75 8.39 12.44 -11.46
CA HIS A 75 7.53 11.27 -11.63
C HIS A 75 7.94 10.17 -10.65
N SER A 76 6.98 9.62 -9.92
CA SER A 76 7.18 8.49 -9.01
C SER A 76 6.08 7.45 -9.22
N THR A 77 6.42 6.17 -9.07
CA THR A 77 5.46 5.08 -9.15
C THR A 77 5.90 3.95 -8.22
N VAL A 78 4.95 3.46 -7.43
CA VAL A 78 5.08 2.29 -6.56
C VAL A 78 4.06 1.26 -7.04
N THR A 79 4.49 0.03 -7.25
CA THR A 79 3.68 -1.09 -7.76
C THR A 79 3.46 -2.14 -6.67
N GLY A 80 2.53 -3.07 -6.90
CA GLY A 80 1.97 -3.94 -5.86
C GLY A 80 2.98 -4.76 -5.04
N SER A 81 4.12 -5.13 -5.62
CA SER A 81 5.18 -5.86 -4.92
C SER A 81 5.93 -4.99 -3.89
N HIS A 82 5.92 -3.67 -4.07
CA HIS A 82 6.58 -2.70 -3.20
C HIS A 82 5.58 -1.75 -2.54
N LEU A 83 4.28 -1.95 -2.75
CA LEU A 83 3.25 -1.08 -2.22
C LEU A 83 2.93 -1.52 -0.80
N TYR A 84 3.03 -0.59 0.13
CA TYR A 84 2.56 -0.74 1.50
C TYR A 84 1.24 0.01 1.67
N SER A 85 0.30 -0.59 2.41
CA SER A 85 -0.90 0.10 2.86
C SER A 85 -1.42 -0.48 4.18
N HIS A 86 -1.62 0.37 5.18
CA HIS A 86 -2.09 -0.04 6.50
C HIS A 86 -3.05 0.99 7.11
N TYR A 87 -4.02 0.54 7.90
CA TYR A 87 -4.91 1.44 8.63
C TYR A 87 -4.31 1.75 10.00
N ILE A 88 -4.03 3.03 10.28
CA ILE A 88 -3.33 3.47 11.50
C ILE A 88 -4.24 4.12 12.54
N GLY A 89 -5.56 4.09 12.33
CA GLY A 89 -6.54 4.65 13.26
C GLY A 89 -6.99 6.08 12.92
N LYS A 90 -8.03 6.56 13.62
CA LYS A 90 -8.63 7.91 13.44
C LYS A 90 -9.07 8.24 12.00
N GLY A 91 -9.30 7.22 11.17
CA GLY A 91 -9.65 7.36 9.75
C GLY A 91 -8.45 7.54 8.81
N TYR A 92 -7.23 7.39 9.29
CA TYR A 92 -6.00 7.49 8.48
C TYR A 92 -5.54 6.13 7.99
N TYR A 93 -5.00 6.14 6.78
CA TYR A 93 -4.33 5.03 6.13
C TYR A 93 -2.94 5.46 5.72
N GLU A 94 -1.94 4.73 6.18
CA GLU A 94 -0.57 4.87 5.74
C GLU A 94 -0.41 4.13 4.40
N ILE A 95 0.19 4.77 3.41
CA ILE A 95 0.48 4.19 2.09
C ILE A 95 1.85 4.66 1.60
N GLY A 96 2.60 3.78 0.96
CA GLY A 96 3.95 4.11 0.51
C GLY A 96 4.72 2.91 -0.01
N ILE A 97 6.03 2.94 0.18
CA ILE A 97 6.94 1.86 -0.19
C ILE A 97 7.07 0.89 0.98
N ALA A 98 6.91 -0.41 0.72
CA ALA A 98 7.14 -1.47 1.70
C ALA A 98 8.59 -1.47 2.17
N GLU A 99 8.79 -1.73 3.46
CA GLU A 99 10.12 -1.79 4.09
C GLU A 99 10.91 -0.46 4.00
N SER A 100 10.20 0.66 3.82
CA SER A 100 10.77 2.00 3.77
C SER A 100 9.95 2.96 4.63
N ASP A 101 10.60 4.03 5.07
CA ASP A 101 10.02 5.23 5.67
C ASP A 101 9.34 6.17 4.65
N ALA A 102 9.38 5.85 3.36
CA ALA A 102 8.72 6.58 2.29
C ALA A 102 7.21 6.31 2.25
N VAL A 103 6.53 6.69 3.33
CA VAL A 103 5.10 6.52 3.57
C VAL A 103 4.39 7.86 3.74
N SER A 104 3.08 7.88 3.52
CA SER A 104 2.24 9.06 3.69
C SER A 104 0.88 8.66 4.26
N ASP A 105 0.35 9.50 5.16
CA ASP A 105 -0.90 9.24 5.85
C ASP A 105 -2.05 9.94 5.13
N PHE A 106 -3.03 9.18 4.65
CA PHE A 106 -4.20 9.70 3.98
C PHE A 106 -5.48 9.43 4.75
N LYS A 107 -6.30 10.48 4.88
CA LYS A 107 -7.66 10.40 5.39
C LYS A 107 -8.65 10.82 4.31
N PRO A 108 -9.53 9.91 3.85
CA PRO A 108 -10.63 10.30 2.97
C PRO A 108 -11.64 11.14 3.78
N MET A 109 -12.02 12.30 3.25
CA MET A 109 -12.98 13.19 3.91
C MET A 109 -13.74 14.05 2.90
N HIS A 110 -14.65 14.88 3.40
CA HIS A 110 -15.32 15.92 2.62
C HIS A 110 -14.85 17.30 3.07
N TYR A 111 -14.61 18.17 2.09
CA TYR A 111 -14.26 19.58 2.32
C TYR A 111 -15.12 20.43 1.37
N HIS A 112 -15.95 21.33 1.93
CA HIS A 112 -16.94 22.13 1.18
C HIS A 112 -17.80 21.29 0.23
N GLY A 113 -18.35 20.18 0.72
CA GLY A 113 -19.20 19.27 -0.06
C GLY A 113 -18.47 18.43 -1.12
N LYS A 114 -17.15 18.57 -1.26
CA LYS A 114 -16.35 17.81 -2.23
C LYS A 114 -15.58 16.70 -1.54
N LYS A 115 -15.51 15.53 -2.18
CA LYS A 115 -14.65 14.43 -1.75
C LYS A 115 -13.18 14.81 -1.94
N VAL A 116 -12.40 14.68 -0.87
CA VAL A 116 -10.97 14.99 -0.84
C VAL A 116 -10.18 13.89 -0.12
N LEU A 117 -8.88 13.83 -0.36
CA LEU A 117 -7.94 13.20 0.57
C LEU A 117 -7.21 14.28 1.34
N TYR A 118 -7.18 14.14 2.66
CA TYR A 118 -6.31 14.89 3.52
C TYR A 118 -5.04 14.08 3.73
N GLU A 119 -3.91 14.63 3.30
CA GLU A 119 -2.60 14.04 3.46
C GLU A 119 -1.89 14.70 4.65
N HIS A 120 -1.39 13.87 5.55
CA HIS A 120 -0.40 14.27 6.54
C HIS A 120 0.96 13.73 6.08
N LEU A 121 1.85 14.67 5.73
CA LEU A 121 3.19 14.35 5.25
C LEU A 121 4.05 13.95 6.45
N GLY A 122 4.44 12.68 6.53
CA GLY A 122 5.27 12.12 7.62
C GLY A 122 6.74 12.58 7.62
N TYR A 123 7.42 12.17 8.69
CA TYR A 123 8.70 12.59 9.32
C TYR A 123 9.84 13.24 8.48
N PHE A 124 10.00 12.97 7.18
CA PHE A 124 11.12 13.52 6.38
C PHE A 124 10.84 14.86 5.70
N ASN A 125 9.59 15.35 5.74
CA ASN A 125 9.30 16.75 5.41
C ASN A 125 9.11 17.54 6.71
N TYR A 126 10.19 18.17 7.17
CA TYR A 126 10.16 19.19 8.22
C TYR A 126 8.96 20.16 8.01
N GLY A 127 7.99 20.13 8.92
CA GLY A 127 7.08 21.26 9.14
C GLY A 127 5.56 21.00 9.16
N HIS A 128 5.06 19.85 9.63
CA HIS A 128 3.61 19.64 9.87
C HIS A 128 2.73 20.04 8.67
N ARG A 129 3.20 19.73 7.46
CA ARG A 129 2.51 20.16 6.25
C ARG A 129 1.37 19.21 5.97
N HIS A 130 0.19 19.81 5.87
CA HIS A 130 -1.01 19.14 5.44
C HIS A 130 -1.34 19.55 4.01
N GLN A 131 -1.77 18.59 3.21
CA GLN A 131 -2.18 18.85 1.84
C GLN A 131 -3.57 18.26 1.60
N ILE A 132 -4.43 19.09 1.01
CA ILE A 132 -5.73 18.63 0.50
C ILE A 132 -5.55 18.25 -0.96
N TRP A 133 -6.01 17.04 -1.28
CA TRP A 133 -6.11 16.54 -2.63
C TRP A 133 -7.56 16.49 -3.06
N TYR A 134 -7.86 17.17 -4.14
CA TYR A 134 -9.20 17.19 -4.73
C TYR A 134 -9.34 16.05 -5.72
N ARG A 135 -10.53 15.44 -5.73
CA ARG A 135 -10.84 14.40 -6.69
C ARG A 135 -10.79 14.96 -8.12
N GLY A 136 -10.01 14.32 -8.99
CA GLY A 136 -10.04 14.60 -10.43
C GLY A 136 -11.37 14.17 -11.04
N LYS A 137 -11.87 14.95 -11.99
CA LYS A 137 -12.95 14.51 -12.88
C LYS A 137 -12.41 13.48 -13.86
#